data_AF-A0A7W0Z1M1-F1
#
_entry.id   AF-A0A7W0Z1M1-F1
#
_cell.length_a   1.000
_cell.length_b   1.000
_cell.length_c   1.000
_cell.angle_alpha   90.00
_cell.angle_beta   90.00
_cell.angle_gamma   90.00
#
_symmetry.space_group_name_H-M   'P 1'
#
loop_
_entity.id
_entity.type
_entity.pdbx_description
1 polymer ?
#
loop_
_entity_poly.entity_id
_entity_poly.type
_entity_poly.pdbx_seq_one_letter_code
_entity_poly.pdbx_strand_id
1 'polypeptide(L)' 'MLGLDVGGRRIGVAVSDELGVIASPVRFIQRGPKVIDELRELVARYGAVQL' A
#
# COMPACT_ATOMS: atom_id res chain seq x y z
N MET A 1 5.62 1.50 7.49
CA MET A 1 5.20 0.20 6.87
C MET A 1 4.03 0.42 5.92
N LEU A 2 3.88 -0.38 4.85
CA LEU A 2 2.68 -0.38 4.01
C LEU A 2 1.79 -1.59 4.33
N GLY A 3 0.51 -1.35 4.59
CA GLY A 3 -0.52 -2.37 4.75
C GLY A 3 -1.35 -2.52 3.48
N LEU A 4 -1.66 -3.75 3.10
CA LEU A 4 -2.45 -4.08 1.91
C LEU A 4 -3.69 -4.90 2.29
N ASP A 5 -4.86 -4.41 1.91
CA ASP A 5 -6.14 -5.12 1.99
C ASP A 5 -6.59 -5.54 0.59
N VAL A 6 -6.38 -6.81 0.25
CA VAL A 6 -6.53 -7.33 -1.13
C VAL A 6 -7.94 -7.85 -1.37
N GLY A 7 -8.79 -7.02 -1.95
CA GLY A 7 -10.11 -7.41 -2.44
C GLY A 7 -10.10 -7.93 -3.89
N GLY A 8 -11.23 -8.53 -4.30
CA GLY A 8 -11.42 -9.04 -5.66
C GLY A 8 -11.52 -7.96 -6.76
N ARG A 9 -11.82 -6.71 -6.40
CA ARG A 9 -11.96 -5.58 -7.35
C ARG A 9 -10.90 -4.50 -7.16
N ARG A 10 -10.49 -4.27 -5.92
CA ARG A 10 -9.56 -3.21 -5.52
C ARG A 10 -8.70 -3.67 -4.36
N ILE A 11 -7.55 -3.04 -4.22
CA ILE A 11 -6.63 -3.23 -3.10
C ILE A 11 -6.62 -1.93 -2.29
N GLY A 12 -6.98 -1.99 -1.02
CA GLY A 12 -6.79 -0.88 -0.08
C GLY A 12 -5.33 -0.80 0.33
N VAL A 13 -4.76 0.41 0.30
CA VAL A 13 -3.39 0.66 0.75
C VAL A 13 -3.42 1.64 1.91
N ALA A 14 -2.74 1.29 3.00
CA ALA A 14 -2.55 2.14 4.17
C ALA A 14 -1.06 2.26 4.51
N VAL A 15 -0.69 3.36 5.16
CA VAL A 15 0.64 3.55 5.74
C VAL A 15 0.52 3.55 7.26
N SER A 16 1.39 2.82 7.93
CA SER A 16 1.50 2.86 9.39
C SER A 16 2.42 3.99 9.83
N ASP A 17 2.10 4.60 10.97
CA ASP A 17 3.01 5.47 11.73
C ASP A 17 4.30 4.76 12.15
N GLU A 18 5.24 5.52 12.72
CA GLU A 18 6.55 5.04 13.15
C GLU A 18 6.48 4.01 14.28
N LEU A 19 5.43 4.06 15.10
CA LEU A 19 5.23 3.15 16.23
C LEU A 19 4.52 1.85 15.83
N GLY A 20 4.00 1.76 14.61
CA GLY A 20 3.24 0.60 14.15
C GLY A 20 1.82 0.51 14.71
N VAL A 21 1.27 1.61 15.26
CA VAL A 21 0.01 1.60 16.03
C VAL A 21 -1.14 2.11 15.19
N ILE A 22 -0.95 3.23 14.46
CA ILE A 22 -2.00 3.85 13.66
C ILE A 22 -1.73 3.59 12.18
N ALA A 23 -2.72 3.01 11.49
CA ALA A 23 -2.74 2.90 10.05
C ALA A 23 -3.63 4.00 9.44
N SER A 24 -3.07 4.79 8.54
CA SER A 24 -3.80 5.82 7.80
C SER A 24 -4.04 5.41 6.35
N PRO A 25 -5.25 5.56 5.80
CA PRO A 25 -5.54 5.19 4.42
C PRO A 25 -4.77 6.08 3.43
N VAL A 26 -4.18 5.47 2.40
CA VAL A 26 -3.46 6.18 1.33
C VAL A 26 -4.34 6.31 0.08
N ARG A 27 -4.76 5.17 -0.48
CA ARG A 27 -5.67 5.09 -1.65
C ARG A 27 -6.15 3.66 -1.88
N PHE A 28 -7.02 3.49 -2.87
CA PHE A 28 -7.27 2.21 -3.51
C PHE A 28 -6.44 2.08 -4.79
N ILE A 29 -6.03 0.85 -5.11
CA ILE A 29 -5.50 0.43 -6.41
C ILE A 29 -6.56 -0.46 -7.06
N GLN A 30 -6.88 -0.20 -8.34
CA GLN A 30 -7.79 -1.05 -9.08
C GLN A 30 -7.09 -2.37 -9.45
N ARG A 31 -7.76 -3.52 -9.28
CA ARG A 31 -7.17 -4.79 -9.75
C ARG A 31 -7.02 -4.76 -11.27
N GLY A 32 -5.85 -5.17 -11.75
CA GLY A 32 -5.54 -5.26 -13.16
C GLY A 32 -4.03 -5.34 -13.43
N PRO A 33 -3.63 -5.25 -14.69
CA PRO A 33 -2.23 -5.40 -15.10
C PRO A 33 -1.26 -4.40 -14.45
N LYS A 34 -1.75 -3.22 -14.04
CA LYS A 34 -0.94 -2.12 -13.50
C LYS A 34 -0.71 -2.18 -11.98
N VAL A 35 -1.29 -3.16 -11.28
CA VAL A 35 -1.23 -3.25 -9.81
C VAL A 35 0.20 -3.21 -9.30
N ILE A 36 1.12 -3.93 -9.96
CA ILE A 36 2.51 -4.00 -9.51
C ILE A 36 3.24 -2.67 -9.71
N ASP A 37 2.97 -1.96 -10.81
CA ASP A 37 3.59 -0.66 -11.09
C ASP A 37 3.08 0.39 -10.08
N GLU A 38 1.76 0.44 -9.86
CA GLU A 38 1.17 1.34 -8.86
C GLU A 38 1.67 1.04 -7.44
N LEU A 39 1.85 -0.24 -7.09
CA LEU A 39 2.40 -0.61 -5.77
C LEU A 39 3.88 -0.22 -5.65
N ARG A 40 4.68 -0.39 -6.70
CA ARG A 40 6.08 0.04 -6.73
C ARG A 40 6.24 1.54 -6.50
N GLU A 41 5.38 2.36 -7.12
CA GLU A 41 5.37 3.80 -6.89
C GLU A 41 5.11 4.14 -5.42
N LEU A 42 4.18 3.44 -4.77
CA LEU A 42 3.88 3.64 -3.35
C LEU A 42 5.03 3.17 -2.45
N VAL A 43 5.63 2.02 -2.75
CA VAL A 43 6.80 1.51 -2.03
C VAL A 43 7.95 2.53 -2.09
N ALA A 44 8.25 3.06 -3.27
CA ALA A 44 9.29 4.06 -3.46
C ALA A 44 8.98 5.37 -2.72
N ARG A 45 7.72 5.84 -2.79
CA ARG A 45 7.28 7.08 -2.13
C ARG A 45 7.38 7.00 -0.61
N TYR A 46 6.98 5.87 -0.02
CA TYR A 46 6.90 5.71 1.43
C TYR A 46 8.12 4.98 2.03
N GLY A 47 9.14 4.69 1.23
CA GLY A 47 10.36 4.01 1.68
C GLY A 47 10.09 2.64 2.30
N ALA A 48 9.03 1.96 1.87
CA ALA A 48 8.54 0.75 2.51
C ALA A 48 9.38 -0.46 2.08
N VAL A 49 10.46 -0.71 2.80
CA VAL A 49 11.32 -1.88 2.63
C VAL A 49 11.07 -2.87 3.76
N GLN A 50 11.04 -4.17 3.43
CA GLN A 50 11.05 -5.24 4.42
C GLN A 50 12.51 -5.66 4.63
N LEU A 51 13.00 -5.54 5.87
CA LEU A 51 14.33 -6.00 6.30
C LEU A 51 14.34 -7.50 6.59
#